data_AF-A0A1I3U620-F1
#
_entry.id   AF-A0A1I3U620-F1
#
_cell.length_a   1.000
_cell.length_b   1.000
_cell.length_c   1.000
_cell.angle_alpha   90.00
_cell.angle_beta   90.00
_cell.angle_gamma   90.00
#
_symmetry.space_group_name_H-M   'P 1'
#
loop_
_entity.id
_entity.type
_entity.pdbx_description
1 polymer ?
#
loop_
_entity_poly.entity_id
_entity_poly.type
_entity_poly.pdbx_seq_one_letter_code
_entity_poly.pdbx_strand_id
1 'polypeptide(L)'
;MKKKLWMLLSLVLLTLSHNTWAATVVKATFDAGWPEYDGGKFKFSGNFVGEDLNNDGLLSFGEFSVFNWSSTYNSFTLSDLFDTGDINIDTQEWLNNGLSWVGRDNLAYITWADREQSINTNIKGEYRFTSFEVSAVPLPPAVLLFAPALLGFMGLRRKAKLAA
;
A
#
# COMPACT_ATOMS: atom_id res chain seq x y z
N MET A 1 -9.65 -30.17 34.73
CA MET A 1 -9.38 -30.05 33.27
C MET A 1 -9.92 -28.77 32.64
N LYS A 2 -11.20 -28.39 32.84
CA LYS A 2 -11.82 -27.22 32.16
C LYS A 2 -11.12 -25.86 32.37
N LYS A 3 -10.59 -25.56 33.58
CA LYS A 3 -9.89 -24.28 33.84
C LYS A 3 -8.54 -24.14 33.11
N LYS A 4 -7.75 -25.22 33.05
CA LYS A 4 -6.46 -25.23 32.32
C LYS A 4 -6.67 -25.09 30.81
N LEU A 5 -7.72 -25.72 30.27
CA LEU A 5 -8.09 -25.59 28.86
C LEU A 5 -8.52 -24.17 28.48
N TRP A 6 -9.27 -23.49 29.34
CA TRP A 6 -9.66 -22.09 29.13
C TRP A 6 -8.46 -21.14 29.21
N MET A 7 -7.53 -21.37 30.15
CA MET A 7 -6.29 -20.59 30.26
C MET A 7 -5.42 -20.73 29.01
N LEU A 8 -5.27 -21.96 28.50
CA LEU A 8 -4.55 -22.25 27.26
C LEU A 8 -5.23 -21.60 26.05
N LEU A 9 -6.56 -21.64 25.97
CA LEU A 9 -7.30 -21.00 24.89
C LEU A 9 -7.13 -19.47 24.91
N SER A 10 -7.21 -18.84 26.08
CA SER A 10 -6.95 -17.40 26.22
C SER A 10 -5.50 -17.02 25.91
N LEU A 11 -4.53 -17.88 26.24
CA LEU A 11 -3.13 -17.65 25.93
C LEU A 11 -2.88 -17.76 24.41
N VAL A 12 -3.52 -18.72 23.74
CA VAL A 12 -3.49 -18.87 22.27
C VAL A 12 -4.15 -17.68 21.57
N LEU A 13 -5.31 -17.22 22.04
CA LEU A 13 -5.97 -16.01 21.52
C LEU A 13 -5.13 -14.74 21.74
N LEU A 14 -4.43 -14.65 22.87
CA LEU A 14 -3.51 -13.54 23.14
C LEU A 14 -2.32 -13.59 22.17
N THR A 15 -1.73 -14.76 21.91
CA THR A 15 -0.63 -14.87 20.93
C THR A 15 -1.07 -14.63 19.48
N LEU A 16 -2.32 -14.94 19.13
CA LEU A 16 -2.89 -14.68 17.80
C LEU A 16 -3.14 -13.18 17.56
N SER A 17 -3.34 -12.38 18.61
CA SER A 17 -3.58 -10.94 18.49
C SER A 17 -2.31 -10.11 18.25
N HIS A 18 -1.12 -10.73 18.18
CA HIS A 18 0.15 -10.02 18.01
C HIS A 18 0.55 -9.82 16.53
N ASN A 19 -0.21 -10.38 15.58
CA ASN A 19 0.11 -10.31 14.15
C ASN A 19 -0.73 -9.28 13.37
N THR A 20 -1.40 -8.34 14.05
CA THR A 20 -2.09 -7.24 13.34
C THR A 20 -1.09 -6.12 13.14
N TRP A 21 -0.60 -5.94 11.91
CA TRP A 21 0.32 -4.85 11.55
C TRP A 21 -0.50 -3.58 11.32
N ALA A 22 0.07 -2.44 11.71
CA ALA A 22 -0.42 -1.14 11.31
C ALA A 22 -0.17 -0.96 9.80
N ALA A 23 -1.16 -0.49 9.06
CA ALA A 23 -0.94 -0.11 7.67
C ALA A 23 0.10 1.01 7.59
N THR A 24 1.00 0.94 6.61
CA THR A 24 1.99 1.97 6.35
C THR A 24 1.49 2.88 5.25
N VAL A 25 1.26 4.15 5.55
CA VAL A 25 0.86 5.17 4.57
C VAL A 25 2.10 5.79 3.97
N VAL A 26 2.14 5.86 2.65
CA VAL A 26 3.20 6.53 1.89
C VAL A 26 2.61 7.72 1.15
N LYS A 27 3.30 8.86 1.22
CA LYS A 27 3.02 10.05 0.41
C LYS A 27 4.29 10.47 -0.28
N ALA A 28 4.25 10.61 -1.60
CA ALA A 28 5.41 11.07 -2.33
C ALA A 28 5.03 12.08 -3.40
N THR A 29 6.01 12.91 -3.76
CA THR A 29 6.00 13.70 -4.99
C THR A 29 7.11 13.18 -5.88
N PHE A 30 6.88 13.19 -7.19
CA PHE A 30 7.81 12.63 -8.15
C PHE A 30 7.85 13.42 -9.44
N ASP A 31 8.97 13.30 -10.13
CA ASP A 31 9.16 13.66 -11.53
C ASP A 31 9.36 12.37 -12.35
N ALA A 32 8.80 12.31 -13.57
CA ALA A 32 8.97 11.18 -14.47
C ALA A 32 8.96 11.62 -15.95
N GLY A 33 9.56 10.82 -16.83
CA GLY A 33 9.63 11.14 -18.26
C GLY A 33 10.79 10.44 -18.96
N TRP A 34 11.25 11.05 -20.05
CA TRP A 34 12.36 10.55 -20.87
C TRP A 34 13.46 11.59 -21.01
N PRO A 35 14.24 11.87 -19.94
CA PRO A 35 15.25 12.92 -19.96
C PRO A 35 16.24 12.80 -21.12
N GLU A 36 16.60 11.58 -21.53
CA GLU A 36 17.48 11.32 -22.67
C GLU A 36 16.94 11.92 -23.98
N TYR A 37 15.63 11.82 -24.22
CA TYR A 37 14.98 12.38 -25.42
C TYR A 37 14.53 13.84 -25.23
N ASP A 38 14.38 14.27 -23.98
CA ASP A 38 13.77 15.55 -23.61
C ASP A 38 14.77 16.62 -23.16
N GLY A 39 16.04 16.46 -23.51
CA GLY A 39 17.09 17.42 -23.20
C GLY A 39 17.36 17.55 -21.69
N GLY A 40 17.31 16.42 -20.97
CA GLY A 40 17.53 16.32 -19.53
C GLY A 40 16.34 16.70 -18.66
N LYS A 41 15.15 16.86 -19.24
CA LYS A 41 13.95 17.30 -18.50
C LYS A 41 12.98 16.13 -18.27
N PHE A 42 12.50 16.01 -17.04
CA PHE A 42 11.31 15.25 -16.75
C PHE A 42 10.08 16.02 -17.26
N LYS A 43 9.20 15.33 -17.99
CA LYS A 43 8.01 15.94 -18.61
C LYS A 43 6.80 15.93 -17.71
N PHE A 44 6.78 15.00 -16.78
CA PHE A 44 5.69 14.81 -15.85
C PHE A 44 6.17 15.07 -14.44
N SER A 45 5.30 15.68 -13.65
CA SER A 45 5.43 15.73 -12.20
C SER A 45 4.10 15.37 -11.57
N GLY A 46 4.16 14.79 -10.38
CA GLY A 46 2.99 14.24 -9.73
C GLY A 46 3.16 13.98 -8.25
N ASN A 47 2.11 13.46 -7.67
CA ASN A 47 2.05 12.99 -6.30
C ASN A 47 1.19 11.73 -6.23
N PHE A 48 1.46 10.91 -5.21
CA PHE A 48 0.59 9.81 -4.85
C PHE A 48 0.46 9.68 -3.34
N VAL A 49 -0.61 9.01 -2.95
CA VAL A 49 -0.85 8.51 -1.61
C VAL A 49 -1.28 7.05 -1.73
N GLY A 50 -0.68 6.18 -0.94
CA GLY A 50 -1.07 4.78 -0.86
C GLY A 50 -0.83 4.19 0.51
N GLU A 51 -1.41 3.01 0.74
CA GLU A 51 -1.29 2.28 2.00
C GLU A 51 -0.81 0.86 1.72
N ASP A 52 0.30 0.45 2.32
CA ASP A 52 0.71 -0.96 2.35
C ASP A 52 -0.25 -1.72 3.28
N LEU A 53 -1.24 -2.37 2.66
CA LEU A 53 -2.34 -3.05 3.36
C LEU A 53 -1.98 -4.48 3.74
N ASN A 54 -0.99 -5.05 3.06
CA ASN A 54 -0.58 -6.44 3.23
C ASN A 54 0.71 -6.57 4.07
N ASN A 55 1.38 -5.45 4.34
CA ASN A 55 2.63 -5.30 5.08
C ASN A 55 3.77 -6.12 4.47
N ASP A 56 3.98 -6.00 3.16
CA ASP A 56 5.10 -6.62 2.43
C ASP A 56 6.25 -5.63 2.14
N GLY A 57 6.10 -4.35 2.52
CA GLY A 57 7.11 -3.31 2.31
C GLY A 57 7.13 -2.76 0.88
N LEU A 58 6.17 -3.17 0.06
CA LEU A 58 5.92 -2.62 -1.26
C LEU A 58 4.61 -1.84 -1.24
N LEU A 59 4.54 -0.82 -2.08
CA LEU A 59 3.28 -0.19 -2.44
C LEU A 59 2.95 -0.57 -3.88
N SER A 60 2.02 -1.50 -4.04
CA SER A 60 1.58 -2.01 -5.34
C SER A 60 0.48 -1.14 -5.97
N PHE A 61 0.22 -1.33 -7.27
CA PHE A 61 -0.75 -0.51 -8.01
C PHE A 61 -2.14 -0.45 -7.35
N GLY A 62 -2.62 -1.57 -6.81
CA GLY A 62 -3.91 -1.65 -6.12
C GLY A 62 -3.98 -0.95 -4.76
N GLU A 63 -2.85 -0.46 -4.25
CA GLU A 63 -2.72 0.16 -2.93
C GLU A 63 -2.65 1.69 -2.99
N PHE A 64 -2.64 2.27 -4.20
CA PHE A 64 -2.81 3.71 -4.36
C PHE A 64 -4.26 4.13 -4.07
N SER A 65 -4.41 5.13 -3.21
CA SER A 65 -5.69 5.83 -2.98
C SER A 65 -5.76 7.13 -3.77
N VAL A 66 -4.60 7.74 -4.04
CA VAL A 66 -4.44 8.94 -4.84
C VAL A 66 -3.24 8.76 -5.74
N PHE A 67 -3.40 9.09 -7.01
CA PHE A 67 -2.29 9.25 -7.92
C PHE A 67 -2.67 10.37 -8.88
N ASN A 68 -1.91 11.47 -8.86
CA ASN A 68 -2.13 12.61 -9.72
C ASN A 68 -0.81 12.97 -10.36
N TRP A 69 -0.79 13.14 -11.67
CA TRP A 69 0.40 13.60 -12.36
C TRP A 69 0.03 14.36 -13.62
N SER A 70 0.93 15.21 -14.06
CA SER A 70 0.65 16.13 -15.16
C SER A 70 1.93 16.51 -15.90
N SER A 71 1.75 16.86 -17.16
CA SER A 71 2.72 17.57 -17.99
C SER A 71 2.19 18.98 -18.29
N THR A 72 2.92 19.73 -19.11
CA THR A 72 2.45 21.02 -19.65
C THR A 72 1.08 20.93 -20.36
N TYR A 73 0.74 19.78 -20.95
CA TYR A 73 -0.42 19.65 -21.84
C TYR A 73 -1.54 18.78 -21.29
N ASN A 74 -1.20 17.82 -20.43
CA ASN A 74 -2.12 16.78 -19.99
C ASN A 74 -2.03 16.58 -18.48
N SER A 75 -3.16 16.24 -17.87
CA SER A 75 -3.25 15.80 -16.46
C SER A 75 -3.91 14.44 -16.41
N PHE A 76 -3.47 13.61 -15.48
CA PHE A 76 -3.91 12.25 -15.32
C PHE A 76 -4.07 11.94 -13.83
N THR A 77 -4.98 11.02 -13.57
CA THR A 77 -5.35 10.55 -12.25
C THR A 77 -5.18 9.02 -12.17
N LEU A 78 -5.43 8.44 -11.00
CA LEU A 78 -5.37 7.00 -10.79
C LEU A 78 -6.25 6.21 -11.78
N SER A 79 -7.41 6.75 -12.19
CA SER A 79 -8.30 6.07 -13.15
C SER A 79 -7.78 6.06 -14.58
N ASP A 80 -6.81 6.91 -14.91
CA ASP A 80 -6.19 6.97 -16.24
C ASP A 80 -5.01 5.99 -16.37
N LEU A 81 -4.53 5.48 -15.24
CA LEU A 81 -3.45 4.51 -15.19
C LEU A 81 -3.97 3.12 -15.57
N PHE A 82 -3.16 2.42 -16.35
CA PHE A 82 -3.36 1.01 -16.63
C PHE A 82 -2.64 0.15 -15.59
N ASP A 83 -1.40 0.51 -15.26
CA ASP A 83 -0.57 -0.19 -14.28
C ASP A 83 0.58 0.72 -13.81
N THR A 84 1.19 0.37 -12.69
CA THR A 84 2.42 0.99 -12.19
C THR A 84 3.37 -0.09 -11.69
N GLY A 85 4.67 0.14 -11.80
CA GLY A 85 5.60 -0.64 -11.01
C GLY A 85 5.39 -0.38 -9.52
N ASP A 86 5.75 -1.37 -8.70
CA ASP A 86 5.66 -1.28 -7.25
C ASP A 86 6.67 -0.26 -6.72
N ILE A 87 6.41 0.29 -5.54
CA ILE A 87 7.34 1.18 -4.85
C ILE A 87 7.87 0.47 -3.62
N ASN A 88 9.18 0.26 -3.57
CA ASN A 88 9.84 -0.25 -2.38
C ASN A 88 9.93 0.87 -1.35
N ILE A 89 9.24 0.70 -0.22
CA ILE A 89 9.08 1.75 0.80
C ILE A 89 10.41 2.01 1.53
N ASP A 90 11.19 0.96 1.77
CA ASP A 90 12.46 1.03 2.50
C ASP A 90 13.57 1.68 1.68
N THR A 91 13.71 1.29 0.41
CA THR A 91 14.74 1.84 -0.48
C THR A 91 14.31 3.13 -1.16
N GLN A 92 13.02 3.48 -1.09
CA GLN A 92 12.42 4.61 -1.82
C GLN A 92 12.67 4.49 -3.33
N GLU A 93 12.55 3.28 -3.85
CA GLU A 93 12.74 2.99 -5.26
C GLU A 93 11.41 2.64 -5.90
N TRP A 94 11.10 3.29 -7.01
CA TRP A 94 10.09 2.82 -7.94
C TRP A 94 10.70 1.69 -8.77
N LEU A 95 10.13 0.49 -8.63
CA LEU A 95 10.53 -0.67 -9.41
C LEU A 95 9.95 -0.57 -10.81
N ASN A 96 10.65 -1.10 -11.81
CA ASN A 96 10.18 -1.13 -13.19
C ASN A 96 9.40 -2.41 -13.51
N ASN A 97 8.67 -2.99 -12.56
CA ASN A 97 8.00 -4.27 -12.71
C ASN A 97 6.54 -4.15 -13.19
N GLY A 98 6.07 -2.94 -13.52
CA GLY A 98 4.75 -2.71 -14.12
C GLY A 98 4.69 -3.12 -15.59
N LEU A 99 3.49 -3.45 -16.06
CA LEU A 99 3.20 -3.84 -17.44
C LEU A 99 3.44 -2.67 -18.41
N SER A 100 4.34 -2.83 -19.37
CA SER A 100 4.71 -1.75 -20.33
C SER A 100 3.76 -1.62 -21.54
N TRP A 101 3.94 -0.54 -22.33
CA TRP A 101 3.23 -0.23 -23.58
C TRP A 101 3.49 -1.21 -24.74
N VAL A 102 4.59 -1.97 -24.66
CA VAL A 102 5.04 -2.92 -25.69
C VAL A 102 5.31 -4.26 -25.03
N GLY A 103 4.73 -5.34 -25.58
CA GLY A 103 4.94 -6.71 -25.09
C GLY A 103 4.16 -7.02 -23.81
N ARG A 104 4.35 -8.23 -23.25
CA ARG A 104 3.86 -8.58 -21.89
C ARG A 104 5.00 -8.44 -20.88
N ASP A 105 5.85 -7.43 -21.07
CA ASP A 105 7.08 -7.29 -20.31
C ASP A 105 6.86 -6.34 -19.13
N ASN A 106 7.35 -6.75 -17.97
CA ASN A 106 7.31 -6.03 -16.71
C ASN A 106 8.52 -5.09 -16.63
N LEU A 107 8.44 -3.95 -17.31
CA LEU A 107 9.54 -3.00 -17.51
C LEU A 107 9.14 -1.53 -17.28
N ALA A 108 7.91 -1.26 -16.85
CA ALA A 108 7.38 0.08 -16.67
C ALA A 108 7.36 0.54 -15.21
N TYR A 109 7.61 1.83 -15.02
CA TYR A 109 7.32 2.54 -13.78
C TYR A 109 5.84 2.98 -13.77
N ILE A 110 5.35 3.52 -14.89
CA ILE A 110 3.98 4.02 -15.03
C ILE A 110 3.49 3.68 -16.43
N THR A 111 2.28 3.14 -16.55
CA THR A 111 1.60 2.88 -17.83
C THR A 111 0.18 3.46 -17.78
N TRP A 112 -0.25 4.11 -18.86
CA TRP A 112 -1.55 4.78 -18.93
C TRP A 112 -2.19 4.64 -20.31
N ALA A 113 -3.40 5.18 -20.45
CA ALA A 113 -4.16 5.20 -21.71
C ALA A 113 -4.29 3.78 -22.31
N ASP A 114 -4.82 2.83 -21.54
CA ASP A 114 -5.02 1.44 -21.98
C ASP A 114 -3.76 0.78 -22.58
N ARG A 115 -2.59 1.12 -22.03
CA ARG A 115 -1.25 0.67 -22.46
C ARG A 115 -0.73 1.29 -23.74
N GLU A 116 -1.34 2.36 -24.23
CA GLU A 116 -0.79 3.08 -25.38
C GLU A 116 0.51 3.82 -25.03
N GLN A 117 0.77 4.10 -23.75
CA GLN A 117 1.91 4.87 -23.29
C GLN A 117 2.47 4.33 -21.96
N SER A 118 3.80 4.37 -21.78
CA SER A 118 4.43 4.06 -20.49
C SER A 118 5.79 4.73 -20.30
N ILE A 119 6.11 5.12 -19.06
CA ILE A 119 7.48 5.44 -18.65
C ILE A 119 8.14 4.10 -18.33
N ASN A 120 9.00 3.62 -19.23
CA ASN A 120 9.60 2.29 -19.12
C ASN A 120 11.08 2.30 -19.52
N THR A 121 11.83 1.32 -19.03
CA THR A 121 13.29 1.29 -19.19
C THR A 121 13.75 0.99 -20.62
N ASN A 122 12.92 0.37 -21.47
CA ASN A 122 13.31 0.08 -22.87
C ASN A 122 13.47 1.36 -23.69
N ILE A 123 12.65 2.37 -23.41
CA ILE A 123 12.73 3.70 -24.04
C ILE A 123 13.36 4.72 -23.12
N LYS A 124 14.22 4.29 -22.19
CA LYS A 124 14.99 5.21 -21.34
C LYS A 124 14.10 6.13 -20.49
N GLY A 125 12.96 5.59 -20.08
CA GLY A 125 12.11 6.23 -19.08
C GLY A 125 12.82 6.25 -17.74
N GLU A 126 12.72 7.38 -17.05
CA GLU A 126 13.30 7.60 -15.73
C GLU A 126 12.27 8.22 -14.80
N TYR A 127 12.51 8.08 -13.50
CA TYR A 127 11.77 8.73 -12.44
C TYR A 127 12.73 9.30 -11.39
N ARG A 128 12.21 10.20 -10.55
CA ARG A 128 12.86 10.65 -9.33
C ARG A 128 11.83 11.10 -8.32
N PHE A 129 11.95 10.65 -7.08
CA PHE A 129 11.19 11.24 -5.97
C PHE A 129 11.76 12.60 -5.58
N THR A 130 10.89 13.61 -5.52
CA THR A 130 11.20 14.95 -5.02
C THR A 130 10.85 15.11 -3.54
N SER A 131 9.95 14.24 -3.03
CA SER A 131 9.70 14.05 -1.60
C SER A 131 9.17 12.64 -1.36
N PHE A 132 9.47 12.06 -0.19
CA PHE A 132 8.97 10.75 0.21
C PHE A 132 8.72 10.74 1.72
N GLU A 133 7.47 10.60 2.13
CA GLU A 133 7.03 10.56 3.52
C GLU A 133 6.38 9.20 3.81
N VAL A 134 6.83 8.56 4.88
CA VAL A 134 6.28 7.29 5.37
C VAL A 134 5.71 7.52 6.76
N SER A 135 4.46 7.11 6.97
CA SER A 135 3.76 7.25 8.24
C SER A 135 3.07 5.94 8.60
N ALA A 136 3.42 5.37 9.76
CA ALA A 136 2.70 4.22 10.30
C ALA A 136 1.37 4.69 10.89
N VAL A 137 0.25 4.10 10.47
CA VAL A 137 -1.08 4.42 11.03
C VAL A 137 -1.25 3.67 12.35
N PRO A 138 -1.38 4.35 13.50
CA PRO A 138 -1.56 3.66 14.77
C PRO A 138 -2.81 2.79 14.73
N LEU A 139 -2.68 1.55 15.21
CA LEU A 139 -3.83 0.66 15.34
C LEU A 139 -4.89 1.32 16.24
N PRO A 140 -6.17 1.34 15.83
CA PRO A 140 -7.23 1.85 16.68
C PRO A 140 -7.24 1.10 18.03
N PRO A 141 -7.25 1.79 19.18
CA PRO A 141 -7.32 1.14 20.49
C PRO A 141 -8.51 0.19 20.64
N ALA A 142 -9.58 0.42 19.86
CA ALA A 142 -10.75 -0.44 19.79
C ALA A 142 -10.44 -1.89 19.41
N VAL A 143 -9.43 -2.14 18.55
CA VAL A 143 -9.00 -3.50 18.19
C VAL A 143 -8.43 -4.23 19.41
N LEU A 144 -7.66 -3.51 20.24
CA LEU A 144 -7.10 -4.04 21.48
C LEU A 144 -8.17 -4.31 22.55
N LEU A 145 -9.26 -3.55 22.53
CA LEU A 145 -10.39 -3.71 23.46
C LEU A 145 -11.36 -4.83 23.06
N PHE A 146 -11.28 -5.34 21.84
CA PHE A 146 -12.21 -6.35 21.35
C PHE A 146 -12.10 -7.68 22.10
N ALA A 147 -10.88 -8.15 22.38
CA ALA A 147 -10.63 -9.39 23.11
C ALA A 147 -11.17 -9.36 24.56
N PRO A 148 -10.84 -8.37 25.41
CA PRO A 148 -11.41 -8.30 26.77
C PRO A 148 -12.92 -8.06 26.77
N ALA A 149 -13.46 -7.29 25.81
CA ALA A 149 -14.90 -7.11 25.67
C ALA A 149 -15.61 -8.43 25.36
N LEU A 150 -15.11 -9.21 24.38
CA LEU A 150 -15.67 -10.51 24.02
C LEU A 150 -15.65 -11.49 25.20
N LEU A 151 -14.55 -11.53 25.95
CA LEU A 151 -14.44 -12.32 27.19
C LEU A 151 -15.45 -11.86 28.26
N GLY A 152 -15.65 -10.55 28.41
CA GLY A 152 -16.65 -9.96 29.29
C GLY A 152 -18.08 -10.41 28.92
N PHE A 153 -18.45 -10.32 27.64
CA PHE A 153 -19.76 -10.76 27.15
C PHE A 153 -19.98 -12.28 27.33
N MET A 154 -18.97 -13.11 27.06
CA MET A 154 -19.05 -14.56 27.32
C MET A 154 -19.18 -14.89 28.81
N GLY A 155 -18.51 -14.13 29.68
CA GLY A 155 -18.62 -14.25 31.13
C GLY A 155 -20.03 -13.94 31.64
N LEU A 156 -20.66 -12.89 31.12
CA LEU A 156 -22.03 -12.49 31.47
C LEU A 156 -23.06 -13.54 31.03
N ARG A 157 -22.92 -14.11 29.82
CA ARG A 157 -23.79 -15.21 29.34
C ARG A 157 -23.81 -16.41 30.28
N ARG A 158 -22.68 -16.69 30.94
CA ARG A 158 -22.55 -17.83 31.85
C ARG A 158 -23.28 -17.60 33.18
N LYS A 159 -23.32 -16.35 33.66
CA LYS A 159 -24.09 -15.99 34.86
C LYS A 159 -25.59 -16.00 34.61
N ALA A 160 -26.05 -15.56 33.44
CA ALA A 160 -27.46 -15.58 33.08
C ALA A 160 -28.06 -17.00 33.09
N LYS A 161 -27.29 -18.02 32.69
CA LYS A 161 -27.72 -19.43 32.69
C LYS A 161 -27.68 -20.11 34.07
N LEU A 162 -27.02 -19.50 35.06
CA LEU A 162 -26.97 -19.99 36.45
C LEU A 162 -28.00 -19.31 37.35
N ALA A 163 -28.60 -18.21 36.89
CA ALA A 163 -29.64 -17.45 37.59
C ALA A 163 -31.07 -17.84 37.17
N ALA A 164 -31.22 -18.79 36.25
CA ALA A 164 -32.46 -19.43 35.83
C ALA A 164 -32.36 -20.94 36.14
#